data_AF-A0A3M6TFC5-F1
#
_entry.id   AF-A0A3M6TFC5-F1
#
_cell.length_a   1.000
_cell.length_b   1.000
_cell.length_c   1.000
_cell.angle_alpha   90.00
_cell.angle_beta   90.00
_cell.angle_gamma   90.00
#
_symmetry.space_group_name_H-M   'P 1'
#
loop_
_entity.id
_entity.type
_entity.pdbx_description
1 polymer ?
#
loop_
_entity_poly.entity_id
_entity_poly.type
_entity_poly.pdbx_seq_one_letter_code
_entity_poly.pdbx_strand_id
1 'polypeptide(L)'
;MNNSSRGKSSLIFSFRFQAEDAVKNFFPDRVFELDKLLKSDMFDKDSIVRVQKAVNMPVYKNDTVTDAEPCNKKRKVADGHDAQIVNHSLSSFITHIPCNKYLLQVIELLKPKIQTLMEKCNTVKMWIQLLIPRIEDGNNFGVSIQDDYRQAVIELDEKEFTSLRLCCCELRNHYLSLHDTITKNLDKIKKPRTNNADSLY
;
A
#
# COMPACT_ATOMS: atom_id res chain seq x y z
N MET A 1 36.09 -3.80 -39.56
CA MET A 1 35.49 -2.61 -38.89
C MET A 1 33.95 -2.58 -38.86
N ASN A 2 33.18 -3.67 -39.07
CA ASN A 2 31.74 -3.56 -39.36
C ASN A 2 30.72 -4.28 -38.43
N ASN A 3 31.14 -4.86 -37.30
CA ASN A 3 30.18 -5.51 -36.38
C ASN A 3 29.56 -4.54 -35.36
N SER A 4 30.28 -3.49 -34.95
CA SER A 4 29.79 -2.51 -33.96
C SER A 4 28.71 -1.56 -34.52
N SER A 5 28.81 -1.16 -35.79
CA SER A 5 27.83 -0.31 -36.48
C SER A 5 26.52 -1.05 -36.80
N ARG A 6 26.59 -2.34 -37.13
CA ARG A 6 25.42 -3.20 -37.38
C ARG A 6 24.60 -3.45 -36.10
N GLY A 7 25.27 -3.75 -34.98
CA GLY A 7 24.60 -3.96 -33.69
C GLY A 7 23.86 -2.72 -33.19
N LYS A 8 24.48 -1.54 -33.33
CA LYS A 8 23.84 -0.25 -32.98
C LYS A 8 22.59 0.03 -33.81
N SER A 9 22.64 -0.22 -35.12
CA SER A 9 21.51 0.01 -36.02
C SER A 9 20.31 -0.91 -35.72
N SER A 10 20.58 -2.19 -35.42
CA SER A 10 19.54 -3.14 -35.01
C SER A 10 18.90 -2.78 -33.66
N LEU A 11 19.69 -2.28 -32.72
CA LEU A 11 19.22 -1.88 -31.40
C LEU A 11 18.31 -0.64 -31.49
N ILE A 12 18.73 0.38 -32.24
CA ILE A 12 17.96 1.60 -32.48
C ILE A 12 16.64 1.28 -33.17
N PHE A 13 16.64 0.38 -34.15
CA PHE A 13 15.42 -0.08 -34.82
C PHE A 13 14.45 -0.76 -33.84
N SER A 14 14.97 -1.64 -32.97
CA SER A 14 14.16 -2.31 -31.93
C SER A 14 13.55 -1.30 -30.93
N PHE A 15 14.35 -0.35 -30.44
CA PHE A 15 13.86 0.70 -29.54
C PHE A 15 12.79 1.56 -30.18
N ARG A 16 12.99 1.94 -31.45
CA ARG A 16 12.01 2.69 -32.22
C ARG A 16 10.70 1.94 -32.34
N PHE A 17 10.73 0.67 -32.73
CA PHE A 17 9.52 -0.13 -32.86
C PHE A 17 8.77 -0.24 -31.52
N GLN A 18 9.49 -0.52 -30.43
CA GLN A 18 8.89 -0.63 -29.10
C GLN A 18 8.27 0.69 -28.60
N ALA A 19 8.93 1.82 -28.86
CA ALA A 19 8.42 3.12 -28.47
C ALA A 19 7.21 3.54 -29.32
N GLU A 20 7.24 3.31 -30.63
CA GLU A 20 6.10 3.58 -31.50
C GLU A 20 4.89 2.73 -31.14
N ASP A 21 5.09 1.43 -30.87
CA ASP A 21 4.03 0.53 -30.38
C ASP A 21 3.48 0.98 -29.02
N ALA A 22 4.37 1.44 -28.12
CA ALA A 22 3.97 1.94 -26.82
C ALA A 22 2.99 3.14 -26.95
N VAL A 23 3.31 4.08 -27.84
CA VAL A 23 2.51 5.29 -28.06
C VAL A 23 1.22 4.98 -28.82
N LYS A 24 1.30 4.17 -29.89
CA LYS A 24 0.17 3.94 -30.80
C LYS A 24 -0.85 2.95 -30.23
N ASN A 25 -0.40 1.95 -29.49
CA ASN A 25 -1.24 0.83 -29.07
C ASN A 25 -1.28 0.70 -27.55
N PHE A 26 -0.12 0.54 -26.91
CA PHE A 26 -0.08 0.20 -25.49
C PHE A 26 -0.72 1.26 -24.58
N PHE A 27 -0.37 2.54 -24.71
CA PHE A 27 -0.91 3.57 -23.81
C PHE A 27 -2.43 3.75 -23.99
N PRO A 28 -2.98 3.88 -25.21
CA PRO A 28 -4.44 3.91 -25.39
C PRO A 28 -5.15 2.69 -24.79
N ASP A 29 -4.61 1.49 -25.01
CA ASP A 29 -5.18 0.26 -24.46
C ASP A 29 -5.17 0.26 -22.92
N ARG A 30 -4.08 0.73 -22.30
CA ARG A 30 -3.97 0.84 -20.84
C ARG A 30 -4.90 1.88 -20.25
N VAL A 31 -5.11 3.02 -20.92
CA VAL A 31 -6.09 4.02 -20.49
C VAL A 31 -7.49 3.38 -20.46
N PHE A 32 -7.88 2.69 -21.53
CA PHE A 32 -9.18 2.03 -21.59
C PHE A 32 -9.33 0.90 -20.55
N GLU A 33 -8.27 0.14 -20.30
CA GLU A 33 -8.25 -0.90 -19.27
C GLU A 33 -8.43 -0.31 -17.86
N LEU A 34 -7.72 0.78 -17.53
CA LEU A 34 -7.83 1.45 -16.24
C LEU A 34 -9.21 2.10 -16.05
N ASP A 35 -9.77 2.69 -17.10
CA ASP A 35 -11.13 3.21 -17.08
C ASP A 35 -12.17 2.12 -16.80
N LYS A 36 -12.00 0.93 -17.40
CA LYS A 36 -12.84 -0.23 -17.11
C LYS A 36 -12.69 -0.69 -15.66
N LEU A 37 -11.46 -0.71 -15.14
CA LEU A 37 -11.17 -1.10 -13.77
C LEU A 37 -11.83 -0.13 -12.76
N LEU A 38 -11.74 1.18 -13.00
CA LEU A 38 -12.38 2.18 -12.15
C LEU A 38 -13.91 2.09 -12.14
N LYS A 39 -14.50 1.56 -13.23
CA LYS A 39 -15.94 1.32 -13.36
C LYS A 39 -16.36 -0.09 -12.91
N SER A 40 -15.41 -0.97 -12.58
CA SER A 40 -15.72 -2.32 -12.14
C SER A 40 -16.18 -2.34 -10.68
N ASP A 41 -16.65 -3.50 -10.25
CA ASP A 41 -16.97 -3.77 -8.85
C ASP A 41 -15.77 -3.52 -7.92
N MET A 42 -14.52 -3.59 -8.39
CA MET A 42 -13.35 -3.35 -7.53
C MET A 42 -13.31 -1.93 -6.95
N PHE A 43 -13.83 -0.93 -7.67
CA PHE A 43 -13.82 0.48 -7.28
C PHE A 43 -15.23 1.13 -7.31
N ASP A 44 -16.29 0.32 -7.31
CA ASP A 44 -17.66 0.82 -7.28
C ASP A 44 -18.01 1.54 -5.94
N LYS A 45 -19.23 2.07 -5.85
CA LYS A 45 -19.74 2.80 -4.67
C LYS A 45 -19.80 1.96 -3.39
N ASP A 46 -19.89 0.64 -3.51
CA ASP A 46 -20.00 -0.30 -2.38
C ASP A 46 -18.64 -0.88 -1.96
N SER A 47 -17.55 -0.51 -2.63
CA SER A 47 -16.19 -0.98 -2.34
C SER A 47 -15.77 -0.74 -0.90
N ILE A 48 -16.18 0.38 -0.29
CA ILE A 48 -15.92 0.66 1.13
C ILE A 48 -16.59 -0.37 2.05
N VAL A 49 -17.79 -0.84 1.72
CA VAL A 49 -18.49 -1.88 2.50
C VAL A 49 -17.72 -3.19 2.41
N ARG A 50 -17.16 -3.53 1.24
CA ARG A 50 -16.30 -4.71 1.07
C ARG A 50 -14.99 -4.58 1.87
N VAL A 51 -14.36 -3.41 1.87
CA VAL A 51 -13.18 -3.12 2.71
C VAL A 51 -13.52 -3.34 4.19
N GLN A 52 -14.64 -2.81 4.68
CA GLN A 52 -15.03 -2.96 6.09
C GLN A 52 -15.32 -4.43 6.46
N LYS A 53 -16.04 -5.17 5.60
CA LYS A 53 -16.38 -6.58 5.84
C LYS A 53 -15.18 -7.51 5.75
N ALA A 54 -14.13 -7.14 5.02
CA ALA A 54 -12.94 -7.97 4.83
C ALA A 54 -12.09 -8.13 6.11
N VAL A 55 -12.36 -7.35 7.16
CA VAL A 55 -11.75 -7.51 8.48
C VAL A 55 -12.87 -7.72 9.50
N ASN A 56 -13.16 -8.98 9.84
CA ASN A 56 -14.15 -9.30 10.87
C ASN A 56 -13.46 -9.32 12.24
N MET A 57 -13.44 -8.17 12.94
CA MET A 57 -12.93 -8.14 14.32
C MET A 57 -13.95 -8.83 15.24
N PRO A 58 -13.60 -9.94 15.92
CA PRO A 58 -14.53 -10.59 16.83
C PRO A 58 -14.86 -9.67 18.01
N VAL A 59 -16.13 -9.33 18.15
CA VAL A 59 -16.64 -8.60 19.32
C VAL A 59 -16.81 -9.60 20.45
N TYR A 60 -15.95 -9.52 21.47
CA TYR A 60 -16.14 -10.28 22.70
C TYR A 60 -17.41 -9.80 23.41
N LYS A 61 -18.43 -10.66 23.49
CA LYS A 61 -19.55 -10.48 24.40
C LYS A 61 -19.12 -11.03 25.75
N ASN A 62 -19.10 -10.19 26.78
CA ASN A 62 -18.97 -10.67 28.14
C ASN A 62 -20.31 -11.33 28.48
N ASP A 63 -20.32 -12.66 28.60
CA ASP A 63 -21.49 -13.35 29.15
C ASP A 63 -21.76 -12.80 30.56
N THR A 64 -23.02 -12.44 30.76
CA THR A 64 -23.55 -11.88 31.99
C THR A 64 -23.24 -12.75 33.19
N VAL A 65 -22.79 -12.09 34.25
CA VAL A 65 -22.70 -12.57 35.63
C VAL A 65 -23.87 -13.52 35.96
N THR A 66 -23.59 -14.80 36.19
CA THR A 66 -24.45 -15.65 37.01
C THR A 66 -23.95 -15.55 38.43
N ASP A 67 -24.73 -14.92 39.29
CA ASP A 67 -24.63 -15.00 40.75
C ASP A 67 -24.49 -16.48 41.16
N ALA A 68 -23.32 -16.85 41.67
CA ALA A 68 -23.15 -18.08 42.44
C ALA A 68 -22.87 -17.68 43.89
N GLU A 69 -23.80 -18.03 44.76
CA GLU A 69 -23.77 -17.83 46.21
C GLU A 69 -22.48 -18.36 46.87
N PRO A 70 -22.03 -17.78 48.01
CA PRO A 70 -20.78 -18.16 48.66
C PRO A 70 -20.96 -19.45 49.49
N CYS A 71 -20.34 -20.55 49.05
CA CYS A 71 -20.28 -21.77 49.85
C CYS A 71 -19.13 -21.70 50.87
N ASN A 72 -19.50 -21.47 52.13
CA ASN A 72 -18.64 -21.56 53.30
C ASN A 72 -18.12 -23.00 53.52
N LYS A 73 -16.81 -23.26 53.38
CA LYS A 73 -16.13 -24.35 54.09
C LYS A 73 -14.78 -23.91 54.69
N LYS A 74 -14.70 -24.06 56.00
CA LYS A 74 -13.59 -23.70 56.91
C LYS A 74 -12.33 -24.57 56.72
N ARG A 75 -11.17 -23.88 56.80
CA ARG A 75 -9.84 -24.25 57.34
C ARG A 75 -9.20 -25.63 57.06
N LYS A 76 -7.94 -25.57 56.58
CA LYS A 76 -6.75 -26.09 57.30
C LYS A 76 -5.49 -25.31 56.87
N VAL A 77 -4.61 -25.02 57.83
CA VAL A 77 -3.36 -24.25 57.72
C VAL A 77 -2.16 -25.20 57.79
N ALA A 78 -1.02 -24.74 57.26
CA ALA A 78 0.37 -25.25 57.30
C ALA A 78 0.76 -26.05 56.03
N ASP A 79 1.88 -25.83 55.35
CA ASP A 79 3.09 -25.05 55.67
C ASP A 79 3.87 -24.70 54.38
N GLY A 80 4.73 -23.69 54.49
CA GLY A 80 5.90 -23.29 53.68
C GLY A 80 6.10 -23.71 52.21
N HIS A 81 6.31 -22.65 51.40
CA HIS A 81 7.11 -22.56 50.17
C HIS A 81 6.58 -23.22 48.89
N ASP A 82 5.89 -22.42 48.07
CA ASP A 82 6.26 -22.34 46.65
C ASP A 82 5.75 -21.04 46.01
N ALA A 83 6.53 -20.51 45.07
CA ALA A 83 6.26 -19.28 44.36
C ALA A 83 4.85 -19.29 43.75
N GLN A 84 3.99 -18.35 44.16
CA GLN A 84 2.72 -18.11 43.51
C GLN A 84 2.97 -17.51 42.12
N ILE A 85 3.14 -18.40 41.15
CA ILE A 85 2.79 -18.14 39.76
C ILE A 85 1.31 -17.73 39.80
N VAL A 86 1.06 -16.45 39.63
CA VAL A 86 -0.29 -15.93 39.41
C VAL A 86 -0.75 -16.53 38.08
N ASN A 87 -1.41 -17.69 38.18
CA ASN A 87 -2.19 -18.30 37.12
C ASN A 87 -3.37 -17.40 36.82
N HIS A 88 -3.12 -16.24 36.20
CA HIS A 88 -4.06 -15.75 35.21
C HIS A 88 -3.95 -16.74 34.07
N SER A 89 -4.82 -17.75 34.09
CA SER A 89 -5.23 -18.46 32.89
C SER A 89 -5.48 -17.38 31.84
N LEU A 90 -4.50 -17.18 30.96
CA LEU A 90 -4.71 -16.49 29.69
C LEU A 90 -5.73 -17.38 29.01
N SER A 91 -7.00 -17.05 29.22
CA SER A 91 -8.12 -17.67 28.54
C SER A 91 -7.82 -17.56 27.04
N SER A 92 -7.29 -18.66 26.53
CA SER A 92 -7.58 -19.26 25.24
C SER A 92 -8.07 -18.32 24.15
N PHE A 93 -7.29 -18.33 23.05
CA PHE A 93 -7.56 -17.83 21.71
C PHE A 93 -7.20 -16.36 21.45
N ILE A 94 -5.89 -16.09 21.26
CA ILE A 94 -5.49 -15.03 20.32
C ILE A 94 -5.96 -15.49 18.94
N THR A 95 -7.15 -15.08 18.52
CA THR A 95 -7.58 -15.22 17.12
C THR A 95 -6.70 -14.30 16.28
N HIS A 96 -5.82 -14.87 15.48
CA HIS A 96 -5.05 -14.11 14.48
C HIS A 96 -6.00 -13.23 13.66
N ILE A 97 -5.86 -11.90 13.78
CA ILE A 97 -6.62 -10.93 12.98
C ILE A 97 -5.89 -10.80 11.63
N PRO A 98 -6.48 -11.29 10.52
CA PRO A 98 -5.82 -11.23 9.22
C PRO A 98 -5.80 -9.80 8.68
N CYS A 99 -4.81 -9.50 7.82
CA CYS A 99 -4.84 -8.30 7.01
C CYS A 99 -6.08 -8.26 6.12
N ASN A 100 -6.52 -7.05 5.78
CA ASN A 100 -7.64 -6.84 4.87
C ASN A 100 -7.34 -7.40 3.47
N LYS A 101 -7.96 -8.53 3.14
CA LYS A 101 -7.70 -9.24 1.87
C LYS A 101 -8.13 -8.45 0.64
N TYR A 102 -9.16 -7.60 0.75
CA TYR A 102 -9.62 -6.77 -0.37
C TYR A 102 -8.59 -5.70 -0.74
N LEU A 103 -8.05 -5.01 0.27
CA LEU A 103 -6.98 -4.02 0.05
C LEU A 103 -5.71 -4.67 -0.50
N LEU A 104 -5.35 -5.87 -0.02
CA LEU A 104 -4.23 -6.64 -0.57
C LEU A 104 -4.42 -6.92 -2.06
N GLN A 105 -5.60 -7.38 -2.48
CA GLN A 105 -5.90 -7.63 -3.90
C GLN A 105 -5.77 -6.37 -4.75
N VAL A 106 -6.27 -5.23 -4.25
CA VAL A 106 -6.12 -3.94 -4.95
C VAL A 106 -4.65 -3.57 -5.13
N ILE A 107 -3.84 -3.72 -4.08
CA ILE A 107 -2.39 -3.43 -4.13
C ILE A 107 -1.68 -4.35 -5.12
N GLU A 108 -1.96 -5.66 -5.06
CA GLU A 108 -1.38 -6.68 -5.94
C GLU A 108 -1.72 -6.44 -7.41
N LEU A 109 -2.91 -5.89 -7.71
CA LEU A 109 -3.32 -5.53 -9.05
C LEU A 109 -2.63 -4.25 -9.56
N LEU A 110 -2.53 -3.22 -8.73
CA LEU A 110 -2.05 -1.89 -9.16
C LEU A 110 -0.53 -1.80 -9.24
N LYS A 111 0.19 -2.45 -8.31
CA LYS A 111 1.67 -2.39 -8.25
C LYS A 111 2.37 -2.75 -9.58
N PRO A 112 2.07 -3.89 -10.24
CA PRO A 112 2.71 -4.22 -11.52
C PRO A 112 2.35 -3.24 -12.63
N LYS A 113 1.11 -2.70 -12.64
CA LYS A 113 0.67 -1.72 -13.64
C LYS A 113 1.50 -0.43 -13.57
N ILE A 114 1.77 0.05 -12.36
CA ILE A 114 2.64 1.22 -12.14
C ILE A 114 4.06 0.92 -12.63
N GLN A 115 4.62 -0.25 -12.30
CA GLN A 115 5.96 -0.64 -12.75
C GLN A 115 6.05 -0.68 -14.29
N THR A 116 5.08 -1.31 -14.96
CA THR A 116 5.06 -1.35 -16.43
C THR A 116 4.92 0.04 -17.05
N LEU A 117 4.12 0.94 -16.46
CA LEU A 117 4.02 2.32 -16.92
C LEU A 117 5.39 3.01 -16.88
N MET A 118 6.13 2.88 -15.77
CA MET A 118 7.47 3.47 -15.63
C MET A 118 8.45 2.93 -16.68
N GLU A 119 8.44 1.63 -16.94
CA GLU A 119 9.30 1.00 -17.96
C GLU A 119 8.99 1.50 -19.38
N LYS A 120 7.70 1.64 -19.72
CA LYS A 120 7.27 2.12 -21.03
C LYS A 120 7.56 3.61 -21.22
N CYS A 121 7.35 4.44 -20.20
CA CYS A 121 7.75 5.84 -20.21
C CYS A 121 9.27 5.98 -20.43
N ASN A 122 10.08 5.16 -19.76
CA ASN A 122 11.53 5.17 -19.97
C ASN A 122 11.94 4.78 -21.40
N THR A 123 11.25 3.80 -21.99
CA THR A 123 11.48 3.38 -23.39
C THR A 123 11.22 4.54 -24.36
N VAL A 124 10.12 5.28 -24.17
CA VAL A 124 9.78 6.45 -25.00
C VAL A 124 10.78 7.59 -24.79
N LYS A 125 11.22 7.84 -23.55
CA LYS A 125 12.24 8.84 -23.22
C LYS A 125 13.55 8.57 -23.95
N MET A 126 14.03 7.32 -23.90
CA MET A 126 15.25 6.91 -24.61
C MET A 126 15.08 7.08 -26.12
N TRP A 127 13.93 6.73 -26.66
CA TRP A 127 13.66 6.87 -28.10
C TRP A 127 13.69 8.34 -28.55
N ILE A 128 13.00 9.24 -27.84
CA ILE A 128 13.02 10.67 -28.15
C ILE A 128 14.44 11.23 -28.07
N GLN A 129 15.20 10.86 -27.03
CA GLN A 129 16.58 11.32 -26.84
C GLN A 129 17.51 10.93 -28.00
N LEU A 130 17.26 9.78 -28.64
CA LEU A 130 18.03 9.30 -29.80
C LEU A 130 17.64 9.97 -31.12
N LEU A 131 16.47 10.62 -31.18
CA LEU A 131 15.96 11.27 -32.39
C LEU A 131 16.36 12.74 -32.51
N ILE A 132 16.85 13.37 -31.44
CA ILE A 132 17.27 14.77 -31.44
C ILE A 132 18.56 14.93 -32.28
N PRO A 133 18.51 15.63 -33.43
CA PRO A 133 19.67 15.84 -34.27
C PRO A 133 20.63 16.88 -33.67
N ARG A 134 21.83 17.00 -34.25
CA ARG A 134 22.73 18.12 -33.94
C ARG A 134 22.10 19.41 -34.46
N ILE A 135 22.29 20.50 -33.73
CA ILE A 135 21.78 21.82 -34.11
C ILE A 135 22.52 22.26 -35.39
N GLU A 136 21.77 22.60 -36.42
CA GLU A 136 22.26 23.13 -37.70
C GLU A 136 21.57 24.48 -37.99
N ASP A 137 22.19 25.32 -38.82
CA ASP A 137 21.61 26.63 -39.18
C ASP A 137 20.43 26.44 -40.15
N GLY A 138 19.22 26.41 -39.59
CA GLY A 138 17.94 26.40 -40.31
C GLY A 138 17.12 25.12 -40.10
N ASN A 139 15.80 25.20 -40.35
CA ASN A 139 14.83 24.09 -40.22
C ASN A 139 14.67 23.49 -38.80
N ASN A 140 14.62 24.36 -37.78
CA ASN A 140 14.60 23.97 -36.36
C ASN A 140 13.20 23.61 -35.79
N PHE A 141 12.12 23.73 -36.56
CA PHE A 141 10.76 23.47 -36.04
C PHE A 141 10.57 22.02 -35.57
N GLY A 142 11.09 21.05 -36.32
CA GLY A 142 11.03 19.64 -35.89
C GLY A 142 11.83 19.37 -34.62
N VAL A 143 12.93 20.10 -34.42
CA VAL A 143 13.80 20.00 -33.24
C VAL A 143 13.12 20.61 -32.02
N SER A 144 12.41 21.74 -32.16
CA SER A 144 11.67 22.34 -31.03
C SER A 144 10.54 21.42 -30.55
N ILE A 145 9.80 20.78 -31.46
CA ILE A 145 8.77 19.79 -31.09
C ILE A 145 9.38 18.62 -30.32
N GLN A 146 10.53 18.10 -30.76
CA GLN A 146 11.23 17.04 -30.03
C GLN A 146 11.67 17.49 -28.64
N ASP A 147 12.08 18.75 -28.47
CA ASP A 147 12.46 19.32 -27.18
C ASP A 147 11.24 19.50 -26.25
N ASP A 148 10.10 19.95 -26.78
CA ASP A 148 8.83 20.03 -26.03
C ASP A 148 8.41 18.64 -25.51
N TYR A 149 8.50 17.61 -26.36
CA TYR A 149 8.21 16.23 -25.95
C TYR A 149 9.21 15.70 -24.92
N ARG A 150 10.51 16.01 -25.08
CA ARG A 150 11.53 15.68 -24.09
C ARG A 150 11.19 16.32 -22.74
N GLN A 151 10.78 17.58 -22.74
CA GLN A 151 10.40 18.31 -21.54
C GLN A 151 9.14 17.73 -20.89
N ALA A 152 8.09 17.43 -21.68
CA ALA A 152 6.87 16.80 -21.17
C ALA A 152 7.13 15.45 -20.48
N VAL A 153 8.09 14.67 -20.99
CA VAL A 153 8.50 13.40 -20.38
C VAL A 153 9.27 13.61 -19.07
N ILE A 154 10.09 14.66 -18.96
CA ILE A 154 10.76 15.04 -17.70
C ILE A 154 9.73 15.51 -16.67
N GLU A 155 8.78 16.36 -17.07
CA GLU A 155 7.70 16.82 -16.20
C GLU A 155 6.84 15.65 -15.68
N LEU A 156 6.67 14.60 -16.47
CA LEU A 156 5.97 13.39 -16.04
C LEU A 156 6.75 12.69 -14.91
N ASP A 157 8.07 12.52 -15.03
CA ASP A 157 8.88 11.94 -13.95
C ASP A 157 8.77 12.76 -12.65
N GLU A 158 8.78 14.09 -12.76
CA GLU A 158 8.65 14.99 -11.60
C GLU A 158 7.28 14.84 -10.92
N LYS A 159 6.21 14.72 -11.71
CA LYS A 159 4.86 14.44 -11.21
C LYS A 159 4.76 13.07 -10.53
N GLU A 160 5.39 12.04 -11.11
CA GLU A 160 5.44 10.71 -10.51
C GLU A 160 6.22 10.70 -9.20
N PHE A 161 7.39 11.34 -9.16
CA PHE A 161 8.17 11.49 -7.94
C PHE A 161 7.37 12.23 -6.86
N THR A 162 6.65 13.29 -7.24
CA THR A 162 5.77 14.03 -6.33
C THR A 162 4.66 13.13 -5.78
N SER A 163 4.04 12.31 -6.63
CA SER A 163 3.00 11.36 -6.22
C SER A 163 3.54 10.30 -5.25
N LEU A 164 4.73 9.76 -5.50
CA LEU A 164 5.41 8.82 -4.60
C LEU A 164 5.76 9.48 -3.25
N ARG A 165 6.21 10.74 -3.28
CA ARG A 165 6.49 11.51 -2.07
C ARG A 165 5.22 11.75 -1.24
N LEU A 166 4.09 12.05 -1.89
CA LEU A 166 2.79 12.18 -1.22
C LEU A 166 2.37 10.87 -0.56
N CYS A 167 2.46 9.74 -1.27
CA CYS A 167 2.20 8.41 -0.71
C CYS A 167 3.08 8.11 0.52
N CYS A 168 4.37 8.45 0.48
CA CYS A 168 5.28 8.31 1.63
C CYS A 168 4.85 9.18 2.82
N CYS A 169 4.41 10.40 2.56
CA CYS A 169 3.89 11.31 3.58
C CYS A 169 2.59 10.78 4.20
N GLU A 170 1.69 10.24 3.41
CA GLU A 170 0.45 9.60 3.88
C GLU A 170 0.76 8.37 4.75
N LEU A 171 1.69 7.51 4.33
CA LEU A 171 2.16 6.38 5.14
C LEU A 171 2.68 6.84 6.50
N ARG A 172 3.58 7.83 6.51
CA ARG A 172 4.10 8.42 7.76
C ARG A 172 2.97 8.95 8.64
N ASN A 173 2.04 9.70 8.06
CA ASN A 173 0.93 10.29 8.79
C ASN A 173 0.01 9.20 9.37
N HIS A 174 -0.29 8.13 8.63
CA HIS A 174 -1.06 6.99 9.13
C HIS A 174 -0.38 6.33 10.33
N TYR A 175 0.93 6.10 10.27
CA TYR A 175 1.68 5.57 11.42
C TYR A 175 1.60 6.50 12.64
N LEU A 176 1.76 7.81 12.44
CA LEU A 176 1.65 8.81 13.50
C LEU A 176 0.24 8.81 14.12
N SER A 177 -0.81 8.83 13.32
CA SER A 177 -2.19 8.82 13.79
C SER A 177 -2.52 7.54 14.57
N LEU A 178 -2.07 6.38 14.09
CA LEU A 178 -2.25 5.11 14.79
C LEU A 178 -1.50 5.10 16.13
N HIS A 179 -0.23 5.51 16.12
CA HIS A 179 0.59 5.59 17.33
C HIS A 179 -0.03 6.53 18.38
N ASP A 180 -0.44 7.73 17.97
CA ASP A 180 -1.08 8.71 18.83
C ASP A 180 -2.38 8.16 19.44
N THR A 181 -3.25 7.58 18.61
CA THR A 181 -4.53 7.01 19.03
C THR A 181 -4.35 5.87 20.04
N ILE A 182 -3.42 4.95 19.77
CA ILE A 182 -3.14 3.81 20.65
C ILE A 182 -2.50 4.28 21.94
N THR A 183 -1.50 5.15 21.88
CA THR A 183 -0.72 5.57 23.06
C THR A 183 -1.57 6.35 24.05
N LYS A 184 -2.42 7.28 23.58
CA LYS A 184 -3.36 8.04 24.43
C LYS A 184 -4.34 7.16 25.20
N ASN A 185 -4.64 5.98 24.68
CA ASN A 185 -5.64 5.07 25.23
C ASN A 185 -5.02 3.76 25.74
N LEU A 186 -3.70 3.65 25.80
CA LEU A 186 -3.00 2.38 25.99
C LEU A 186 -3.39 1.68 27.29
N ASP A 187 -3.51 2.43 28.39
CA ASP A 187 -3.90 1.89 29.69
C ASP A 187 -5.34 1.39 29.68
N LYS A 188 -6.26 2.12 29.05
CA LYS A 188 -7.67 1.72 28.90
C LYS A 188 -7.83 0.53 27.95
N ILE A 189 -6.99 0.44 26.92
CA ILE A 189 -6.95 -0.72 26.01
C ILE A 189 -6.46 -1.97 26.75
N LYS A 190 -5.41 -1.83 27.58
CA LYS A 190 -4.86 -2.94 28.38
C LYS A 190 -5.77 -3.34 29.54
N LYS A 191 -6.41 -2.36 30.18
CA LYS A 191 -7.27 -2.51 31.36
C LYS A 191 -8.59 -1.76 31.12
N PRO A 192 -9.54 -2.37 30.39
CA PRO A 192 -10.80 -1.71 30.03
C PRO A 192 -11.73 -1.45 31.23
N ARG A 193 -11.46 -2.07 32.39
CA ARG A 193 -12.19 -1.83 33.64
C ARG A 193 -11.22 -1.33 34.72
N THR A 194 -11.58 -0.25 35.41
CA THR A 194 -10.94 0.18 36.66
C THR A 194 -11.54 -0.62 37.80
N ASN A 195 -10.72 -1.35 38.57
CA ASN A 195 -11.19 -1.97 39.80
C ASN A 195 -11.42 -0.87 40.85
N ASN A 196 -12.67 -0.63 41.21
CA ASN A 196 -13.04 0.30 42.29
C ASN A 196 -12.52 -0.14 43.68
N ALA A 197 -11.89 -1.31 43.78
CA ALA A 197 -11.24 -1.79 44.99
C ALA A 197 -9.99 -0.96 45.37
N ASP A 198 -9.34 -0.31 44.42
CA ASP A 198 -8.11 0.48 44.67
C ASP A 198 -8.41 1.91 45.14
N SER A 199 -9.67 2.34 45.20
CA SER A 199 -10.08 3.68 45.64
C SER A 199 -10.57 3.73 47.10
N LEU A 200 -10.44 2.63 47.84
CA LEU A 200 -10.97 2.48 49.21
C LEU A 200 -9.90 2.32 50.29
N TYR A 201 -8.62 2.61 50.00
CA TYR A 201 -7.53 2.63 50.97
C TYR A 201 -6.74 3.93 50.92
#